data_AF-A0A804P4E0-F1
#
_entry.id   AF-A0A804P4E0-F1
#
_cell.length_a   1.000
_cell.length_b   1.000
_cell.length_c   1.000
_cell.angle_alpha   90.00
_cell.angle_beta   90.00
_cell.angle_gamma   90.00
#
_symmetry.space_group_name_H-M   'P 1'
#
loop_
_entity.id
_entity.type
_entity.pdbx_description
1 polymer ?
#
loop_
_entity_poly.entity_id
_entity_poly.type
_entity_poly.pdbx_seq_one_letter_code
_entity_poly.pdbx_strand_id
1 'polypeptide(L)'
;MASAVTSSDKEQAVPTIDADEAHALLSSGHGYVDVRMRGDFHKAHAPGARNVPYYLSVTPQGKEKNPHFVEEVAAFCGKDDVFIVVAIHSYK
;
A
#
# COMPACT_ATOMS: atom_id res chain seq x y z
N MET A 1 -3.14 32.94 -24.33
CA MET A 1 -3.07 32.54 -22.92
C MET A 1 -3.20 31.03 -22.86
N ALA A 2 -2.09 30.30 -22.89
CA ALA A 2 -2.08 28.87 -22.62
C ALA A 2 -1.01 28.66 -21.55
N SER A 3 -1.44 28.61 -20.29
CA SER A 3 -0.54 28.30 -19.17
C SER A 3 -0.21 26.82 -19.26
N ALA A 4 1.08 26.55 -19.48
CA ALA A 4 1.64 25.21 -19.35
C ALA A 4 1.43 24.73 -17.91
N VAL A 5 0.71 23.63 -17.73
CA VAL A 5 0.75 22.89 -16.46
C VAL A 5 2.07 22.13 -16.45
N THR A 6 3.03 22.64 -15.70
CA THR A 6 4.26 21.89 -15.41
C THR A 6 3.98 20.97 -14.25
N SER A 7 3.53 19.75 -14.54
CA SER A 7 3.50 18.66 -13.56
C SER A 7 4.95 18.29 -13.27
N SER A 8 5.51 18.86 -12.20
CA SER A 8 6.81 18.45 -11.68
C SER A 8 6.59 17.22 -10.79
N ASP A 9 6.62 16.04 -11.40
CA ASP A 9 6.84 14.77 -10.69
C ASP A 9 8.25 14.78 -10.09
N LYS A 10 8.38 15.40 -8.91
CA LYS A 10 9.48 15.07 -8.01
C LYS A 10 9.12 13.74 -7.37
N GLU A 11 9.89 12.70 -7.68
CA GLU A 11 9.91 11.46 -6.93
C GLU A 11 10.18 11.79 -5.45
N GLN A 12 9.12 11.96 -4.67
CA GLN A 12 9.21 12.16 -3.23
C GLN A 12 9.45 10.79 -2.61
N ALA A 13 10.57 10.65 -1.90
CA ALA A 13 10.83 9.46 -1.12
C ALA A 13 9.69 9.27 -0.11
N VAL A 14 9.01 8.12 -0.17
CA VAL A 14 7.98 7.75 0.80
C VAL A 14 8.67 7.46 2.14
N PRO A 15 8.32 8.18 3.23
CA PRO A 15 8.94 7.95 4.53
C PRO A 15 8.63 6.54 5.03
N THR A 16 9.64 5.88 5.61
CA THR A 16 9.46 4.62 6.32
C THR A 16 9.33 4.92 7.80
N ILE A 17 8.31 4.33 8.42
CA ILE A 17 7.97 4.48 9.84
C ILE A 17 8.13 3.14 10.55
N ASP A 18 8.31 3.18 11.87
CA ASP A 18 8.33 1.97 12.69
C ASP A 18 6.91 1.49 13.06
N ALA A 19 6.84 0.37 13.78
CA ALA A 19 5.57 -0.26 14.15
C ALA A 19 4.77 0.57 15.17
N ASP A 20 5.43 1.31 16.06
CA ASP A 20 4.77 2.11 17.09
C ASP A 20 4.14 3.35 16.45
N GLU A 21 4.86 4.01 15.55
CA GLU A 21 4.34 5.13 14.76
C GLU A 21 3.19 4.69 13.85
N ALA A 22 3.31 3.55 13.17
CA ALA A 22 2.23 3.00 12.36
C ALA A 22 0.97 2.68 13.19
N HIS A 23 1.14 2.14 14.40
CA HIS A 23 0.04 1.88 15.32
C HIS A 23 -0.64 3.17 15.79
N ALA A 24 0.12 4.22 16.10
CA ALA A 24 -0.43 5.52 16.50
C ALA A 24 -1.25 6.17 15.37
N LEU A 25 -0.72 6.13 14.14
CA LEU A 25 -1.41 6.67 12.96
C LEU A 25 -2.69 5.88 12.65
N LEU A 26 -2.64 4.54 12.70
CA LEU A 26 -3.84 3.71 12.55
C LEU A 26 -4.89 4.02 13.64
N SER A 27 -4.45 4.15 14.90
CA SER A 27 -5.33 4.47 16.03
C SER A 27 -5.98 5.85 15.94
N SER A 28 -5.36 6.79 15.22
CA SER A 28 -5.93 8.12 14.94
C SER A 28 -6.86 8.15 13.71
N GLY A 29 -7.09 6.99 13.06
CA GLY A 29 -8.03 6.84 11.97
C GLY A 29 -7.40 6.88 10.56
N HIS A 30 -6.08 6.85 10.44
CA HIS A 30 -5.42 6.77 9.14
C HIS A 30 -5.71 5.42 8.45
N GLY A 31 -5.79 5.45 7.13
CA GLY A 31 -5.90 4.24 6.32
C GLY A 31 -4.66 3.35 6.49
N TYR A 32 -4.88 2.03 6.48
CA TYR A 32 -3.81 1.05 6.58
C TYR A 32 -4.01 -0.03 5.53
N VAL A 33 -3.18 0.02 4.49
CA VAL A 33 -3.23 -0.89 3.35
C VAL A 33 -2.14 -1.94 3.50
N ASP A 34 -2.56 -3.18 3.63
CA ASP A 34 -1.67 -4.34 3.67
C ASP A 34 -1.54 -4.93 2.27
N VAL A 35 -0.35 -4.82 1.67
CA VAL A 35 -0.11 -5.28 0.29
C VAL A 35 0.50 -6.69 0.22
N ARG A 36 0.54 -7.40 1.36
CA ARG A 36 0.96 -8.81 1.43
C ARG A 36 -0.03 -9.70 0.69
N MET A 37 0.41 -10.93 0.37
CA MET A 37 -0.48 -11.93 -0.20
C MET A 37 -1.63 -12.23 0.77
N ARG A 38 -2.82 -12.53 0.21
CA ARG A 38 -4.04 -12.80 1.00
C ARG A 38 -3.82 -13.86 2.08
N GLY A 39 -3.03 -14.89 1.77
CA GLY A 39 -2.71 -15.96 2.72
C GLY A 39 -1.97 -15.47 3.97
N ASP A 40 -1.07 -14.50 3.84
CA ASP A 40 -0.33 -13.95 4.98
C ASP A 40 -1.18 -12.95 5.79
N PHE A 41 -2.02 -12.17 5.11
CA PHE A 41 -3.00 -11.32 5.76
C PHE A 41 -4.00 -12.15 6.58
N HIS A 42 -4.50 -13.26 6.03
CA HIS A 42 -5.49 -14.10 6.73
C HIS A 42 -4.94 -14.75 8.00
N LYS A 43 -3.63 -15.09 8.02
CA LYS A 43 -2.98 -15.62 9.23
C LYS A 43 -2.98 -14.61 10.37
N ALA A 44 -2.66 -13.35 10.07
CA ALA A 44 -2.66 -12.24 11.02
C ALA A 44 -2.56 -10.88 10.31
N HIS A 45 -3.28 -9.89 10.84
CA HIS A 45 -3.23 -8.51 10.39
C HIS A 45 -3.65 -7.55 11.51
N ALA A 46 -3.27 -6.27 11.37
CA ALA A 46 -3.70 -5.23 12.29
C ALA A 46 -5.23 -4.99 12.18
N PRO A 47 -5.95 -4.76 13.28
CA PRO A 47 -7.37 -4.41 13.23
C PRO A 47 -7.62 -3.19 12.35
N GLY A 48 -8.63 -3.26 11.46
CA GLY A 48 -8.95 -2.17 10.54
C GLY A 48 -8.08 -2.09 9.28
N ALA A 49 -7.05 -2.93 9.16
CA ALA A 49 -6.25 -3.04 7.94
C ALA A 49 -7.10 -3.57 6.77
N ARG A 50 -6.84 -3.05 5.56
CA ARG A 50 -7.44 -3.53 4.31
C ARG A 50 -6.37 -4.20 3.46
N ASN A 51 -6.65 -5.42 2.99
CA ASN A 51 -5.71 -6.14 2.14
C ASN A 51 -5.95 -5.87 0.66
N VAL A 52 -4.94 -5.34 -0.02
CA VAL A 52 -4.88 -5.22 -1.49
C VAL A 52 -3.54 -5.80 -1.93
N PRO A 53 -3.46 -7.11 -2.24
CA PRO A 53 -2.19 -7.77 -2.55
C PRO A 53 -1.52 -7.14 -3.77
N TYR A 54 -0.24 -6.80 -3.64
CA TYR A 54 0.56 -6.39 -4.80
C TYR A 54 0.87 -7.58 -5.71
N TYR A 55 1.15 -8.73 -5.11
CA TYR A 55 1.28 -10.02 -5.79
C TYR A 55 0.11 -10.92 -5.45
N LEU A 56 -0.50 -11.53 -6.47
CA LEU A 56 -1.55 -12.54 -6.33
C LEU A 56 -0.95 -13.90 -5.97
N SER A 57 0.22 -14.22 -6.53
CA SER A 57 0.96 -15.44 -6.26
C SER A 57 2.47 -15.21 -6.36
N VAL A 58 3.22 -15.94 -5.54
CA VAL A 58 4.69 -16.03 -5.59
C VAL A 58 5.04 -17.51 -5.65
N THR A 59 5.65 -17.92 -6.76
CA THR A 59 6.05 -19.32 -7.01
C THR A 59 7.52 -19.37 -7.41
N PRO A 60 8.16 -20.55 -7.43
CA PRO A 60 9.51 -20.69 -8.00
C PRO A 60 9.63 -20.23 -9.45
N GLN A 61 8.52 -20.17 -10.19
CA GLN A 61 8.48 -19.78 -11.61
C GLN A 61 8.34 -18.25 -11.79
N GLY A 62 7.98 -17.52 -10.74
CA GLY A 62 7.84 -16.07 -10.80
C GLY A 62 6.81 -15.49 -9.85
N LYS A 63 6.57 -14.20 -10.03
CA LYS A 63 5.61 -13.41 -9.25
C LYS A 63 4.50 -12.89 -10.16
N GLU A 64 3.26 -13.14 -9.81
CA GLU A 64 2.09 -12.65 -10.52
C GLU A 64 1.61 -11.36 -9.87
N LYS A 65 1.74 -10.22 -10.58
CA LYS A 65 1.26 -8.93 -10.10
C LYS A 65 -0.25 -8.85 -10.20
N ASN A 66 -0.88 -8.14 -9.26
CA ASN A 66 -2.30 -7.80 -9.36
C ASN A 66 -2.50 -6.70 -10.44
N PRO A 67 -3.16 -6.98 -11.58
CA PRO A 67 -3.41 -5.97 -12.61
C PRO A 67 -4.39 -4.87 -12.16
N HIS A 68 -5.20 -5.13 -11.13
CA HIS A 68 -6.20 -4.21 -10.60
C HIS A 68 -5.71 -3.48 -9.33
N PHE A 69 -4.43 -3.58 -8.97
CA PHE A 69 -3.90 -3.05 -7.71
C PHE A 69 -4.29 -1.59 -7.45
N VAL A 70 -4.07 -0.71 -8.44
CA VAL A 70 -4.36 0.72 -8.31
C VAL A 70 -5.86 0.98 -8.19
N GLU A 71 -6.67 0.26 -8.95
CA GLU A 71 -8.14 0.36 -8.91
C GLU A 71 -8.68 -0.06 -7.55
N GLU A 72 -8.20 -1.19 -7.03
CA GLU A 72 -8.58 -1.70 -5.71
C GLU A 72 -8.15 -0.76 -4.58
N VAL A 73 -6.96 -0.16 -4.63
CA VAL A 73 -6.54 0.86 -3.65
C VAL A 73 -7.41 2.12 -3.77
N ALA A 74 -7.65 2.59 -4.99
CA ALA A 74 -8.42 3.81 -5.25
C ALA A 74 -9.90 3.70 -4.87
N ALA A 75 -10.44 2.48 -4.79
CA ALA A 75 -11.80 2.24 -4.28
C ALA A 75 -11.96 2.60 -2.80
N PHE A 76 -10.86 2.73 -2.06
CA PHE A 76 -10.86 2.96 -0.61
C PHE A 76 -10.05 4.17 -0.17
N CYS A 77 -9.03 4.54 -0.93
CA CYS A 77 -8.15 5.67 -0.67
C CYS A 77 -8.29 6.69 -1.80
N GLY A 78 -8.68 7.92 -1.45
CA GLY A 78 -8.65 9.05 -2.36
C GLY A 78 -7.21 9.36 -2.82
N LYS A 79 -7.09 10.07 -3.95
CA LYS A 79 -5.78 10.45 -4.51
C LYS A 79 -4.94 11.34 -3.57
N ASP A 80 -5.62 12.11 -2.73
CA ASP A 80 -5.02 13.03 -1.79
C ASP A 80 -4.97 12.47 -0.35
N ASP A 81 -5.41 11.22 -0.15
CA ASP A 81 -5.39 10.58 1.17
C ASP A 81 -3.97 10.18 1.56
N VAL A 82 -3.60 10.44 2.81
CA VAL A 82 -2.39 9.91 3.42
C VAL A 82 -2.73 8.61 4.15
N PHE A 83 -2.14 7.51 3.70
CA PHE A 83 -2.35 6.18 4.28
C PHE A 83 -1.04 5.44 4.45
N ILE A 84 -1.05 4.47 5.35
CA ILE A 84 0.08 3.62 5.68
C ILE A 84 0.05 2.41 4.75
N VAL A 85 1.21 1.99 4.26
CA VAL A 85 1.37 0.76 3.49
C VAL A 85 2.27 -0.20 4.24
N VAL A 86 1.82 -1.43 4.46
CA VAL A 86 2.67 -2.51 4.98
C VAL A 86 2.98 -3.52 3.88
N ALA A 87 4.26 -3.84 3.73
CA ALA A 87 4.77 -4.79 2.76
C ALA A 87 5.86 -5.67 3.41
N ILE A 88 6.11 -6.84 2.84
CA ILE A 88 7.23 -7.69 3.25
C ILE A 88 8.47 -7.25 2.46
N HIS A 89 9.55 -6.90 3.16
CA HIS A 89 10.77 -6.38 2.54
C HIS A 89 11.65 -7.47 1.88
N SER A 90 11.31 -8.75 1.99
CA SER A 90 12.02 -9.84 1.27
C SER A 90 11.19 -11.12 1.19
N TYR A 91 10.84 -11.52 -0.03
CA TYR A 91 10.72 -12.94 -0.37
C TYR A 91 12.09 -13.32 -0.94
N LYS A 92 12.97 -13.88 -0.10
CA LYS A 92 14.20 -14.54 -0.56
C LYS A 92 13.86 -15.94 -1.07
#